data_AF-A0A967LZA3-F1
#
_entry.id   AF-A0A967LZA3-F1
#
_cell.length_a   1.000
_cell.length_b   1.000
_cell.length_c   1.000
_cell.angle_alpha   90.00
_cell.angle_beta   90.00
_cell.angle_gamma   90.00
#
_symmetry.space_group_name_H-M   'P 1'
#
loop_
_entity.id
_entity.type
_entity.pdbx_description
1 polymer ?
#
loop_
_entity_poly.entity_id
_entity_poly.type
_entity_poly.pdbx_seq_one_letter_code
_entity_poly.pdbx_strand_id
1 'polypeptide(L)'
;EETNTALRVLLKAREEDKQKLEEKVLANVKELIIPYLKDLKNAGLDGRQKAYLEIVESNLNDIISPFLHQLSSKYLNLTPREIQVATLVKEGKATKEIAEMLHLSMNAVDFHRKNIRKKLGLKNKKANLRTHLLSLS
;
A
#
# COMPACT_ATOMS: atom_id res chain seq x y z
N GLU A 1 -28.72 23.36 -15.14
CA GLU A 1 -28.33 21.95 -14.92
C GLU A 1 -27.05 21.55 -15.64
N GLU A 2 -26.81 22.02 -16.88
CA GLU A 2 -25.61 21.69 -17.68
C GLU A 2 -24.26 22.05 -17.01
N THR A 3 -24.19 23.19 -16.31
CA THR A 3 -23.00 23.63 -15.56
C THR A 3 -22.58 22.66 -14.45
N ASN A 4 -23.54 22.02 -13.77
CA ASN A 4 -23.26 21.01 -12.74
C ASN A 4 -22.73 19.71 -13.35
N THR A 5 -23.20 19.34 -14.54
CA THR A 5 -22.71 18.17 -15.28
C THR A 5 -21.28 18.40 -15.78
N ALA A 6 -21.01 19.56 -16.38
CA ALA A 6 -19.67 19.91 -16.84
C ALA A 6 -18.65 19.92 -15.69
N LEU A 7 -19.01 20.50 -14.53
CA LEU A 7 -18.14 20.51 -13.35
C LEU A 7 -17.83 19.10 -12.85
N ARG A 8 -18.83 18.20 -12.80
CA ARG A 8 -18.62 16.80 -12.41
C ARG A 8 -17.68 16.05 -13.36
N VAL A 9 -17.81 16.27 -14.66
CA VAL A 9 -16.93 15.66 -15.66
C VAL A 9 -15.49 16.15 -15.48
N LEU A 10 -15.29 17.46 -15.28
CA LEU A 10 -13.96 18.02 -15.04
C LEU A 10 -13.32 17.50 -13.74
N LEU A 11 -14.09 17.39 -12.66
CA LEU A 11 -13.62 16.83 -11.39
C LEU A 11 -13.18 15.36 -11.56
N LYS A 12 -13.95 14.58 -12.32
CA LYS A 12 -13.63 13.18 -12.61
C LYS A 12 -12.36 13.06 -13.44
N ALA A 13 -12.23 13.84 -14.52
CA ALA A 13 -11.04 13.85 -15.36
C ALA A 13 -9.79 14.24 -14.55
N ARG A 14 -9.89 15.25 -13.68
CA ARG A 14 -8.79 15.66 -12.80
C ARG A 14 -8.35 14.57 -11.83
N GLU A 15 -9.28 13.79 -11.30
CA GLU A 15 -8.96 12.66 -10.42
C GLU A 15 -8.32 11.50 -11.19
N GLU A 16 -8.76 11.23 -12.42
CA GLU A 16 -8.17 10.23 -13.32
C GLU A 16 -6.73 10.61 -13.72
N ASP A 17 -6.49 11.86 -14.07
CA ASP A 17 -5.16 12.35 -14.45
C ASP A 17 -4.19 12.34 -13.27
N LYS A 18 -4.68 12.72 -12.08
CA LYS A 18 -3.92 12.57 -10.84
C LYS A 18 -3.51 11.11 -10.63
N GLN A 19 -4.43 10.17 -10.77
CA GLN A 19 -4.12 8.75 -10.59
C GLN A 19 -3.07 8.24 -11.59
N LYS A 20 -3.20 8.59 -12.88
CA LYS A 20 -2.22 8.20 -13.90
C LYS A 20 -0.82 8.72 -13.56
N LEU A 21 -0.73 9.94 -13.01
CA LEU A 21 0.52 10.50 -12.57
C LEU A 21 1.12 9.70 -11.39
N GLU A 22 0.31 9.37 -10.39
CA GLU A 22 0.75 8.57 -9.23
C GLU A 22 1.25 7.18 -9.65
N GLU A 23 0.52 6.51 -10.55
CA GLU A 23 0.91 5.22 -11.12
C GLU A 23 2.25 5.31 -11.88
N LYS A 24 2.41 6.35 -12.70
CA LYS A 24 3.64 6.58 -13.45
C LYS A 24 4.84 6.83 -12.53
N VAL A 25 4.66 7.62 -11.47
CA VAL A 25 5.72 7.86 -10.48
C VAL A 25 6.12 6.56 -9.80
N LEU A 26 5.16 5.73 -9.39
CA LEU A 26 5.44 4.44 -8.77
C LEU A 26 6.19 3.48 -9.70
N ALA A 27 5.75 3.38 -10.96
CA ALA A 27 6.42 2.55 -11.96
C ALA A 27 7.87 3.02 -12.16
N ASN A 28 8.08 4.31 -12.38
CA ASN A 28 9.42 4.88 -12.57
C ASN A 28 10.33 4.61 -11.37
N VAL A 29 9.85 4.75 -10.13
CA VAL A 29 10.68 4.47 -8.95
C VAL A 29 11.04 2.98 -8.88
N LYS A 30 10.08 2.08 -9.11
CA LYS A 30 10.30 0.63 -9.09
C LYS A 30 11.25 0.16 -10.20
N GLU A 31 11.17 0.75 -11.38
CA GLU A 31 11.92 0.33 -12.56
C GLU A 31 13.29 1.03 -12.68
N LEU A 32 13.39 2.29 -12.27
CA LEU A 32 14.58 3.12 -12.51
C LEU A 32 15.42 3.40 -11.26
N ILE A 33 14.89 3.20 -10.05
CA ILE A 33 15.63 3.53 -8.80
C ILE A 33 15.88 2.29 -7.95
N ILE A 34 14.84 1.50 -7.68
CA ILE A 34 14.93 0.33 -6.78
C ILE A 34 16.00 -0.69 -7.20
N PRO A 35 16.21 -1.03 -8.50
CA PRO A 35 17.24 -1.98 -8.88
C PRO A 35 18.63 -1.55 -8.41
N TYR A 36 18.97 -0.28 -8.62
CA TYR A 36 20.28 0.25 -8.24
C TYR A 36 20.45 0.37 -6.72
N LEU A 37 19.39 0.69 -5.97
CA LEU A 37 19.46 0.66 -4.50
C LEU A 37 19.75 -0.75 -3.96
N LYS A 38 19.18 -1.79 -4.61
CA LYS A 38 19.46 -3.19 -4.26
C LYS A 38 20.90 -3.58 -4.61
N ASP A 39 21.36 -3.20 -5.80
CA ASP A 39 22.73 -3.48 -6.23
C ASP A 39 23.74 -2.82 -5.28
N LEU A 40 23.51 -1.56 -4.90
CA LEU A 40 24.36 -0.84 -3.94
C LEU A 40 24.37 -1.50 -2.56
N LYS A 41 23.22 -1.99 -2.06
CA LYS A 41 23.16 -2.74 -0.79
C LYS A 41 24.07 -3.97 -0.78
N ASN A 42 24.28 -4.58 -1.95
CA ASN A 42 25.09 -5.78 -2.11
C ASN A 42 26.56 -5.49 -2.46
N ALA A 43 26.93 -4.22 -2.69
CA ALA A 43 28.24 -3.82 -3.19
C ALA A 43 29.37 -3.76 -2.12
N GLY A 44 29.13 -4.24 -0.90
CA GLY A 44 30.14 -4.22 0.17
C GLY A 44 30.44 -2.82 0.71
N LEU A 45 29.40 -2.01 0.92
CA LEU A 45 29.52 -0.63 1.40
C LEU A 45 30.13 -0.53 2.80
N ASP A 46 30.88 0.55 3.04
CA ASP A 46 31.34 0.90 4.39
C ASP A 46 30.18 1.37 5.29
N GLY A 47 30.43 1.50 6.59
CA GLY A 47 29.38 1.84 7.55
C GLY A 47 28.71 3.20 7.30
N ARG A 48 29.44 4.18 6.77
CA ARG A 48 28.91 5.52 6.48
C ARG A 48 28.08 5.51 5.20
N GLN A 49 28.56 4.84 4.17
CA GLN A 49 27.86 4.64 2.90
C GLN A 49 26.55 3.88 3.12
N LYS A 50 26.57 2.84 3.96
CA LYS A 50 25.36 2.08 4.32
C LYS A 50 24.33 2.97 5.04
N ALA A 51 24.77 3.79 5.99
CA ALA A 51 23.87 4.72 6.67
C ALA A 51 23.23 5.72 5.71
N TYR A 52 23.99 6.30 4.77
CA TYR A 52 23.42 7.17 3.74
C TYR A 52 22.43 6.44 2.83
N LEU A 53 22.75 5.20 2.43
CA LEU A 53 21.86 4.41 1.58
C LEU A 53 20.53 4.10 2.28
N GLU A 54 20.56 3.76 3.58
CA GLU A 54 19.35 3.54 4.39
C GLU A 54 18.50 4.81 4.51
N ILE A 55 19.13 5.99 4.69
CA ILE A 55 18.42 7.29 4.71
C ILE A 55 17.76 7.57 3.36
N VAL A 56 18.47 7.36 2.25
CA VAL A 56 17.94 7.57 0.89
C VAL A 56 16.74 6.65 0.63
N GLU A 57 16.86 5.37 0.99
CA GLU A 57 15.78 4.39 0.84
C GLU A 57 14.57 4.75 1.71
N SER A 58 14.78 5.19 2.95
CA SER A 58 13.71 5.66 3.83
C SER A 58 12.99 6.87 3.24
N ASN A 59 13.73 7.91 2.84
CA ASN A 59 13.15 9.11 2.25
C ASN A 59 12.39 8.80 0.96
N LEU A 60 12.92 7.90 0.13
CA LEU A 60 12.25 7.46 -1.08
C LEU A 60 10.95 6.73 -0.77
N ASN A 61 10.94 5.84 0.22
CA ASN A 61 9.74 5.14 0.68
C ASN A 61 8.68 6.13 1.20
N ASP A 62 9.08 7.16 1.95
CA ASP A 62 8.18 8.20 2.44
C ASP A 62 7.57 9.01 1.28
N ILE A 63 8.36 9.32 0.24
CA ILE A 63 7.89 10.03 -0.95
C ILE A 63 6.85 9.19 -1.72
N ILE A 64 7.05 7.88 -1.83
CA ILE A 64 6.16 7.01 -2.62
C ILE A 64 4.99 6.41 -1.83
N SER A 65 5.06 6.41 -0.50
CA SER A 65 4.04 5.89 0.42
C SER A 65 2.63 6.42 0.15
N PRO A 66 2.40 7.74 -0.07
CA PRO A 66 1.09 8.27 -0.39
C PRO A 66 0.48 7.62 -1.65
N PHE A 67 1.30 7.42 -2.68
CA PHE A 67 0.86 6.80 -3.93
C PHE A 67 0.54 5.32 -3.72
N LEU A 68 1.33 4.59 -2.93
CA LEU A 68 1.07 3.18 -2.59
C LEU A 68 -0.24 3.01 -1.80
N HIS A 69 -0.52 3.91 -0.86
CA HIS A 69 -1.76 3.89 -0.08
C HIS A 69 -2.98 4.22 -0.97
N GLN A 70 -2.87 5.23 -1.82
CA GLN A 70 -3.93 5.64 -2.75
C GLN A 70 -4.21 4.54 -3.79
N LEU A 71 -3.17 3.95 -4.36
CA LEU A 71 -3.28 2.84 -5.32
C LEU A 71 -3.82 1.57 -4.67
N SER A 72 -3.33 1.16 -3.51
CA SER A 72 -3.83 -0.03 -2.80
C SER A 72 -5.29 0.13 -2.36
N SER A 73 -5.70 1.32 -1.92
CA SER A 73 -7.11 1.62 -1.60
C SER A 73 -8.03 1.45 -2.81
N LYS A 74 -7.60 1.90 -4.00
CA LYS A 74 -8.39 1.92 -5.23
C LYS A 74 -8.38 0.58 -5.96
N TYR A 75 -7.23 -0.10 -6.03
CA TYR A 75 -7.09 -1.39 -6.70
C TYR A 75 -7.64 -2.56 -5.88
N LEU A 76 -7.57 -2.49 -4.56
CA LEU A 76 -8.10 -3.54 -3.68
C LEU A 76 -9.50 -3.21 -3.14
N ASN A 77 -10.05 -2.03 -3.49
CA ASN A 77 -11.30 -1.50 -2.95
C ASN A 77 -11.35 -1.50 -1.40
N LEU A 78 -10.19 -1.44 -0.74
CA LEU A 78 -10.07 -1.47 0.71
C LEU A 78 -10.30 -0.06 1.27
N THR A 79 -11.03 0.00 2.38
CA THR A 79 -11.16 1.23 3.18
C THR A 79 -9.83 1.53 3.89
N PRO A 80 -9.58 2.78 4.31
CA PRO A 80 -8.37 3.13 5.06
C PRO A 80 -8.13 2.23 6.28
N ARG A 81 -9.20 1.86 7.00
CA ARG A 81 -9.10 0.96 8.16
C ARG A 81 -8.73 -0.47 7.77
N GLU A 82 -9.26 -0.96 6.65
CA GLU A 82 -8.89 -2.27 6.11
C GLU A 82 -7.45 -2.29 5.58
N ILE A 83 -6.93 -1.18 5.08
CA ILE A 83 -5.51 -1.05 4.68
C ILE A 83 -4.62 -1.18 5.91
N GLN A 84 -4.90 -0.45 6.99
CA GLN A 84 -4.16 -0.56 8.25
C GLN A 84 -4.13 -2.02 8.76
N VAL A 85 -5.28 -2.68 8.78
CA VAL A 85 -5.38 -4.10 9.19
C VAL A 85 -4.62 -5.01 8.21
N ALA A 86 -4.74 -4.79 6.90
CA ALA A 86 -4.04 -5.59 5.89
C ALA A 86 -2.51 -5.46 5.99
N THR A 87 -2.00 -4.24 6.23
CA THR A 87 -0.57 -3.98 6.44
C THR A 87 -0.03 -4.77 7.64
N LEU A 88 -0.69 -4.70 8.80
CA LEU A 88 -0.26 -5.43 9.99
C LEU A 88 -0.39 -6.96 9.82
N VAL A 89 -1.42 -7.43 9.10
CA VAL A 89 -1.52 -8.86 8.72
C VAL A 89 -0.37 -9.28 7.81
N LYS A 90 0.04 -8.43 6.86
CA LYS A 90 1.18 -8.67 5.96
C LYS A 90 2.48 -8.77 6.75
N GLU A 91 2.69 -7.89 7.73
CA GLU A 91 3.82 -7.91 8.66
C GLU A 91 3.84 -9.15 9.58
N GLY A 92 2.73 -9.90 9.65
CA GLY A 92 2.65 -11.14 10.42
C GLY A 92 2.14 -10.96 11.85
N LYS A 93 1.57 -9.80 12.18
CA LYS A 93 0.97 -9.54 13.49
C LYS A 93 -0.26 -10.42 13.73
N ALA A 94 -0.40 -10.93 14.95
CA ALA A 94 -1.57 -11.67 15.42
C ALA A 94 -2.77 -10.74 15.64
N THR A 95 -3.99 -11.29 15.59
CA THR A 95 -5.24 -10.52 15.78
C THR A 95 -5.22 -9.70 17.08
N LYS A 96 -4.65 -10.25 18.16
CA LYS A 96 -4.53 -9.59 19.45
C LYS A 96 -3.59 -8.37 19.39
N GLU A 97 -2.42 -8.53 18.78
CA GLU A 97 -1.47 -7.42 18.58
C GLU A 97 -2.07 -6.31 17.72
N ILE A 98 -2.78 -6.67 16.63
CA ILE A 98 -3.45 -5.71 15.76
C ILE A 98 -4.55 -4.95 16.52
N ALA A 99 -5.32 -5.65 17.37
CA ALA A 99 -6.36 -5.06 18.19
C ALA A 99 -5.78 -4.02 19.16
N GLU A 100 -4.68 -4.36 19.83
CA GLU A 100 -3.96 -3.46 20.73
C GLU A 100 -3.39 -2.25 19.99
N MET A 101 -2.68 -2.45 18.87
CA MET A 101 -2.04 -1.38 18.10
C MET A 101 -3.04 -0.39 17.47
N LEU A 102 -4.24 -0.86 17.10
CA LEU A 102 -5.26 -0.02 16.47
C LEU A 102 -6.36 0.46 17.43
N HIS A 103 -6.26 0.15 18.73
CA HIS A 103 -7.29 0.40 19.74
C HIS A 103 -8.67 -0.14 19.31
N LEU A 104 -8.71 -1.41 18.86
CA LEU A 104 -9.91 -2.13 18.43
C LEU A 104 -10.15 -3.34 19.32
N SER A 105 -11.37 -3.88 19.28
CA SER A 105 -11.61 -5.23 19.77
C SER A 105 -11.09 -6.27 18.78
N MET A 106 -10.72 -7.46 19.26
CA MET A 106 -10.35 -8.58 18.38
C MET A 106 -11.47 -8.90 17.36
N ASN A 107 -12.73 -8.78 17.78
CA ASN A 107 -13.90 -8.96 16.91
C ASN A 107 -13.95 -7.94 15.77
N ALA A 108 -13.60 -6.68 16.02
CA ALA A 108 -13.52 -5.66 14.99
C ALA A 108 -12.38 -5.95 14.00
N VAL A 109 -11.23 -6.43 14.47
CA VAL A 109 -10.13 -6.87 13.60
C VAL A 109 -10.57 -8.05 12.72
N ASP A 110 -11.24 -9.06 13.28
CA ASP A 110 -11.76 -10.19 12.50
C ASP A 110 -12.84 -9.77 11.50
N PHE A 111 -13.68 -8.79 11.83
CA PHE A 111 -14.62 -8.17 10.90
C PHE A 111 -13.89 -7.52 9.71
N HIS A 112 -12.86 -6.70 9.97
CA HIS A 112 -12.04 -6.12 8.90
C HIS A 112 -11.35 -7.20 8.06
N ARG A 113 -10.78 -8.25 8.67
CA ARG A 113 -10.16 -9.38 7.93
C ARG A 113 -11.15 -10.09 7.03
N LYS A 114 -12.40 -10.29 7.47
CA LYS A 114 -13.48 -10.87 6.63
C LYS A 114 -13.79 -9.98 5.44
N ASN A 115 -13.88 -8.66 5.63
CA ASN A 115 -14.15 -7.73 4.55
C ASN A 115 -13.00 -7.62 3.55
N ILE A 116 -11.75 -7.59 4.04
CA ILE A 116 -10.56 -7.66 3.19
C ILE A 116 -10.61 -8.92 2.33
N ARG A 117 -10.86 -10.09 2.92
CA ARG A 117 -10.99 -11.34 2.15
C ARG A 117 -12.11 -11.28 1.11
N LYS A 118 -13.24 -10.67 1.43
CA LYS A 118 -14.35 -10.49 0.47
C LYS A 118 -13.90 -9.62 -0.72
N LYS A 119 -13.25 -8.49 -0.44
CA LYS A 119 -12.80 -7.52 -1.46
C LYS A 119 -11.65 -8.05 -2.32
N LEU A 120 -10.79 -8.90 -1.77
CA LEU A 120 -9.71 -9.58 -2.49
C LEU A 120 -10.17 -10.88 -3.21
N GLY A 121 -11.46 -11.18 -3.27
CA GLY A 121 -11.95 -12.40 -3.93
C GLY A 121 -11.50 -13.70 -3.25
N LEU A 122 -11.17 -13.65 -1.95
CA LEU A 122 -10.77 -14.77 -1.10
C LEU A 122 -11.92 -15.32 -0.24
N LYS A 123 -13.13 -14.80 -0.42
CA LYS A 123 -14.32 -15.33 0.26
C LYS A 123 -14.44 -16.83 -0.04
N ASN A 124 -14.55 -17.63 1.02
CA ASN A 124 -14.68 -19.10 0.96
C ASN A 124 -13.50 -19.87 0.33
N LYS A 125 -12.37 -19.21 0.04
CA LYS A 125 -11.13 -19.89 -0.41
C LYS A 125 -10.29 -20.29 0.80
N LYS A 126 -9.62 -21.45 0.76
CA LYS A 126 -8.65 -21.87 1.80
C LYS A 126 -7.35 -21.05 1.81
N ALA A 127 -7.20 -20.09 0.89
CA ALA A 127 -6.03 -19.24 0.78
C ALA A 127 -5.78 -18.44 2.07
N ASN A 128 -4.51 -18.43 2.51
CA ASN A 128 -4.06 -17.61 3.63
C ASN A 128 -4.04 -16.13 3.22
N LEU A 129 -4.65 -15.28 4.04
CA LEU A 129 -4.76 -13.84 3.75
C LEU A 129 -3.37 -13.17 3.69
N ARG A 130 -2.46 -13.51 4.60
CA ARG A 130 -1.10 -12.95 4.63
C ARG A 130 -0.30 -13.33 3.39
N THR A 131 -0.31 -14.61 3.01
CA THR A 131 0.39 -15.08 1.80
C THR A 131 -0.13 -14.37 0.55
N HIS A 132 -1.44 -14.17 0.44
CA HIS A 132 -2.02 -13.45 -0.69
C HIS A 132 -1.61 -11.96 -0.69
N LEU A 133 -1.64 -11.30 0.46
CA LEU A 133 -1.18 -9.91 0.59
C LEU A 133 0.32 -9.74 0.26
N LEU A 134 1.15 -10.76 0.53
CA LEU A 134 2.56 -10.76 0.13
C LEU A 134 2.73 -10.93 -1.39
N SER A 135 1.86 -11.69 -2.06
CA SER A 135 1.90 -11.86 -3.53
C SER A 135 1.40 -10.64 -4.33
N LEU A 136 0.79 -9.66 -3.68
CA LEU A 136 0.28 -8.43 -4.30
C LEU A 136 1.30 -7.28 -4.31
N SER A 137 2.53 -7.52 -3.82
CA SER A 137 3.63 -6.54 -3.78
C SER A 137 4.79 -6.98 -4.65
#